data_AF-A0A3P7E2B1-F1
#
_entry.id   AF-A0A3P7E2B1-F1
#
_cell.length_a   1.000
_cell.length_b   1.000
_cell.length_c   1.000
_cell.angle_alpha   90.00
_cell.angle_beta   90.00
_cell.angle_gamma   90.00
#
_symmetry.space_group_name_H-M   'P 1'
#
loop_
_entity.id
_entity.type
_entity.pdbx_description
1 polymer ?
#
loop_
_entity_poly.entity_id
_entity_poly.type
_entity_poly.pdbx_seq_one_letter_code
_entity_poly.pdbx_strand_id
1 'polypeptide(L)'
;YAVQCLSNPSLPRYNNVPYLASLIAALSSCHDWIGIRVLDQTLEDIRIALEVNSPSLHQSTVLSVIFLGQLYNYSVCDSPVIFKTLYQLITFGAFDPLLDDWNDLTRIGLVCELLLVCGEYFNVGSAKKKLDCFLAYFYRYLLAKEEAFKARDIVFPKNVRFRVEEMNDYVRKDIKIPESFDEAQRIVDGIQQQYGKMVLFLLISKNTG
;
A
#
# COMPACT_ATOMS: atom_id res chain seq x y z
N TYR A 1 22.28 -8.85 -16.21
CA TYR A 1 23.08 -7.75 -15.64
C TYR A 1 22.35 -6.42 -15.71
N ALA A 2 22.11 -5.82 -16.90
CA ALA A 2 21.42 -4.52 -17.00
C ALA A 2 20.06 -4.48 -16.27
N VAL A 3 19.23 -5.51 -16.43
CA VAL A 3 17.95 -5.62 -15.69
C VAL A 3 18.18 -5.69 -14.19
N GLN A 4 19.16 -6.44 -13.69
CA GLN A 4 19.46 -6.51 -12.26
C GLN A 4 19.95 -5.17 -11.69
N CYS A 5 20.73 -4.40 -12.46
CA CYS A 5 21.13 -3.05 -12.07
C CYS A 5 19.95 -2.08 -12.08
N LEU A 6 19.03 -2.22 -13.04
CA LEU A 6 17.84 -1.37 -13.16
C LEU A 6 16.74 -1.73 -12.16
N SER A 7 16.69 -2.98 -11.69
CA SER A 7 15.73 -3.46 -10.69
C SER A 7 16.13 -3.18 -9.25
N ASN A 8 17.33 -2.66 -8.99
CA ASN A 8 17.77 -2.35 -7.63
C ASN A 8 17.62 -0.84 -7.36
N PRO A 9 16.50 -0.39 -6.76
CA PRO A 9 16.26 1.01 -6.46
C PRO A 9 17.17 1.55 -5.34
N SER A 10 18.00 0.71 -4.72
CA SER A 10 19.00 1.12 -3.74
C SER A 10 20.27 1.71 -4.39
N LEU A 11 20.48 1.53 -5.70
CA LEU A 11 21.64 2.09 -6.42
C LEU A 11 21.51 3.60 -6.68
N PRO A 12 20.34 4.15 -7.08
CA PRO A 12 20.13 5.58 -7.15
C PRO A 12 19.80 6.18 -5.77
N ARG A 13 20.24 7.43 -5.50
CA ARG A 13 19.70 8.21 -4.37
C ARG A 13 18.18 8.37 -4.55
N TYR A 14 17.43 8.49 -3.45
CA TYR A 14 15.97 8.70 -3.41
C TYR A 14 15.44 9.61 -4.55
N ASN A 15 16.14 10.71 -4.83
CA ASN A 15 15.76 11.70 -5.85
C ASN A 15 15.80 11.19 -7.30
N ASN A 16 16.44 10.06 -7.56
CA ASN A 16 16.62 9.51 -8.90
C ASN A 16 15.64 8.39 -9.27
N VAL A 17 14.81 7.96 -8.32
CA VAL A 17 13.82 6.89 -8.54
C VAL A 17 12.82 7.24 -9.67
N PRO A 18 12.31 8.49 -9.81
CA PRO A 18 11.45 8.85 -10.93
C PRO A 18 12.15 8.75 -12.30
N TYR A 19 13.43 9.13 -12.39
CA TYR A 19 14.18 9.02 -13.65
C TYR A 19 14.42 7.56 -14.04
N LEU A 20 14.66 6.69 -13.05
CA LEU A 20 14.76 5.26 -13.28
C LEU A 20 13.45 4.70 -13.83
N ALA A 21 12.31 5.05 -13.22
CA ALA A 21 10.99 4.61 -13.71
C ALA A 21 10.69 5.13 -15.13
N SER A 22 11.04 6.39 -15.42
CA SER A 22 10.93 6.95 -16.77
C SER A 22 11.77 6.20 -17.79
N LEU A 23 13.02 5.84 -17.45
CA LEU A 23 13.88 5.03 -18.30
C LEU A 23 13.30 3.64 -18.54
N ILE A 24 12.77 2.99 -17.49
CA ILE A 24 12.10 1.69 -17.62
C ILE A 24 10.89 1.77 -18.53
N ALA A 25 10.06 2.80 -18.42
CA ALA A 25 8.92 3.00 -19.30
C ALA A 25 9.37 3.19 -20.76
N ALA A 26 10.42 4.00 -21.00
CA ALA A 26 10.99 4.17 -22.33
C ALA A 26 11.52 2.85 -22.91
N LEU A 27 12.25 2.06 -22.13
CA LEU A 27 12.75 0.75 -22.54
C LEU A 27 11.62 -0.26 -22.80
N SER A 28 10.57 -0.22 -21.97
CA SER A 28 9.40 -1.09 -22.09
C SER A 28 8.59 -0.80 -23.35
N SER A 29 8.68 0.41 -23.91
CA SER A 29 8.05 0.75 -25.20
C SER A 29 8.69 0.06 -26.41
N CYS A 30 9.97 -0.33 -26.29
CA CYS A 30 10.67 -1.12 -27.31
C CYS A 30 10.60 -2.62 -27.01
N HIS A 31 10.65 -2.97 -25.72
CA HIS A 31 10.80 -4.33 -25.22
C HIS A 31 10.01 -4.53 -23.93
N ASP A 32 8.73 -4.90 -24.08
CA ASP A 32 7.72 -5.01 -23.01
C ASP A 32 8.19 -5.88 -21.83
N TRP A 33 8.96 -6.94 -22.13
CA TRP A 33 9.49 -7.88 -21.14
C TRP A 33 10.39 -7.22 -20.09
N ILE A 34 11.01 -6.06 -20.40
CA ILE A 34 11.84 -5.31 -19.46
C ILE A 34 10.97 -4.78 -18.32
N GLY A 35 9.87 -4.10 -18.64
CA GLY A 35 8.93 -3.57 -17.65
C GLY A 35 8.34 -4.66 -16.76
N ILE A 36 7.94 -5.78 -17.36
CA ILE A 36 7.42 -6.95 -16.63
C ILE A 36 8.45 -7.47 -15.63
N ARG A 37 9.70 -7.71 -16.07
CA ARG A 37 10.78 -8.22 -15.20
C ARG A 37 11.11 -7.27 -14.05
N VAL A 38 11.14 -5.96 -14.32
CA VAL A 38 11.43 -4.96 -13.30
C VAL A 38 10.29 -4.87 -12.29
N LEU A 39 9.04 -4.91 -12.75
CA LEU A 39 7.87 -4.91 -11.89
C LEU A 39 7.85 -6.16 -11.00
N ASP A 40 8.04 -7.34 -11.59
CA ASP A 40 8.08 -8.62 -10.86
C ASP A 40 9.14 -8.60 -9.76
N GLN A 41 10.36 -8.13 -10.07
CA GLN A 41 11.44 -8.03 -9.08
C GLN A 41 11.10 -7.03 -7.97
N THR A 42 10.54 -5.87 -8.31
CA THR A 42 10.15 -4.85 -7.33
C THR A 42 9.10 -5.40 -6.35
N LEU A 43 8.09 -6.11 -6.87
CA LEU A 43 7.05 -6.73 -6.04
C LEU A 43 7.62 -7.85 -5.16
N GLU A 44 8.55 -8.63 -5.69
CA GLU A 44 9.24 -9.68 -4.95
C GLU A 44 10.09 -9.11 -3.81
N ASP A 45 10.84 -8.03 -4.05
CA ASP A 45 11.64 -7.36 -3.02
C ASP A 45 10.76 -6.83 -1.87
N ILE A 46 9.58 -6.28 -2.19
CA ILE A 46 8.59 -5.86 -1.18
C ILE A 46 8.09 -7.07 -0.39
N ARG A 47 7.76 -8.19 -1.05
CA ARG A 47 7.29 -9.42 -0.39
C ARG A 47 8.35 -9.99 0.54
N ILE A 48 9.60 -10.12 0.09
CA ILE A 48 10.73 -10.61 0.89
C ILE A 48 10.95 -9.71 2.11
N ALA A 49 10.85 -8.39 1.96
CA ALA A 49 11.00 -7.48 3.07
C ALA A 49 9.93 -7.68 4.17
N LEU A 50 8.68 -7.96 3.77
CA LEU A 50 7.60 -8.28 4.71
C LEU A 50 7.80 -9.63 5.42
N GLU A 51 8.47 -10.58 4.77
CA GLU A 51 8.76 -11.92 5.32
C GLU A 51 9.93 -11.92 6.30
N VAL A 52 10.99 -11.18 5.97
CA VAL A 52 12.19 -11.10 6.80
C VAL A 52 12.00 -10.14 7.97
N ASN A 53 11.20 -9.10 7.79
CA ASN A 53 10.95 -8.01 8.74
C ASN A 53 12.20 -7.54 9.52
N SER A 54 13.30 -7.31 8.78
CA SER A 54 14.57 -6.87 9.37
C SER A 54 14.76 -5.36 9.20
N PRO A 55 15.19 -4.64 10.25
CA PRO A 55 15.58 -3.23 10.16
C PRO A 55 16.61 -2.93 9.07
N SER A 56 17.45 -3.90 8.71
CA SER A 56 18.46 -3.75 7.64
C SER A 56 17.85 -3.54 6.26
N LEU A 57 16.60 -3.99 6.05
CA LEU A 57 15.91 -3.89 4.75
C LEU A 57 15.04 -2.63 4.66
N HIS A 58 14.69 -1.98 5.78
CA HIS A 58 13.69 -0.90 5.83
C HIS A 58 13.92 0.20 4.78
N GLN A 59 15.15 0.70 4.64
CA GLN A 59 15.46 1.73 3.64
C GLN A 59 15.27 1.22 2.21
N SER A 60 15.72 -0.01 1.93
CA SER A 60 15.54 -0.62 0.62
C SER A 60 14.05 -0.84 0.31
N THR A 61 13.27 -1.29 1.28
CA THR A 61 11.83 -1.53 1.13
C THR A 61 11.09 -0.23 0.84
N VAL A 62 11.40 0.85 1.55
CA VAL A 62 10.85 2.19 1.28
C VAL A 62 11.15 2.59 -0.18
N LEU A 63 12.39 2.41 -0.64
CA LEU A 63 12.77 2.71 -2.02
C LEU A 63 12.02 1.83 -3.03
N SER A 64 11.84 0.53 -2.76
CA SER A 64 11.08 -0.37 -3.63
C SER A 64 9.60 0.02 -3.73
N VAL A 65 8.99 0.43 -2.62
CA VAL A 65 7.59 0.89 -2.61
C VAL A 65 7.44 2.21 -3.38
N ILE A 66 8.36 3.15 -3.20
CA ILE A 66 8.36 4.40 -3.95
C ILE A 66 8.58 4.12 -5.44
N PHE A 67 9.49 3.21 -5.76
CA PHE A 67 9.75 2.81 -7.15
C PHE A 67 8.51 2.18 -7.79
N LEU A 68 7.79 1.31 -7.07
CA LEU A 68 6.50 0.77 -7.54
C LEU A 68 5.49 1.88 -7.86
N GLY A 69 5.35 2.87 -6.97
CA GLY A 69 4.47 4.03 -7.22
C GLY A 69 4.89 4.81 -8.46
N GLN A 70 6.20 5.00 -8.68
CA GLN A 70 6.72 5.66 -9.88
C GLN A 70 6.47 4.81 -11.14
N LEU A 71 6.65 3.49 -11.09
CA LEU A 71 6.34 2.58 -12.20
C LEU A 71 4.87 2.70 -12.63
N TYR A 72 3.94 2.87 -11.67
CA TYR A 72 2.55 3.19 -11.99
C TYR A 72 2.39 4.56 -12.67
N ASN A 73 3.05 5.61 -12.15
CA ASN A 73 2.95 6.96 -12.74
C ASN A 73 3.48 7.02 -14.18
N TYR A 74 4.45 6.17 -14.53
CA TYR A 74 4.97 6.02 -15.90
C TYR A 74 4.28 4.90 -16.70
N SER A 75 3.11 4.43 -16.26
CA SER A 75 2.28 3.44 -16.96
C SER A 75 2.97 2.09 -17.23
N VAL A 76 3.95 1.71 -16.41
CA VAL A 76 4.58 0.38 -16.46
C VAL A 76 3.69 -0.69 -15.81
N CYS A 77 2.81 -0.28 -14.88
CA CYS A 77 1.81 -1.16 -14.27
C CYS A 77 0.47 -0.45 -14.04
N ASP A 78 -0.61 -1.23 -13.95
CA ASP A 78 -1.95 -0.72 -13.72
C ASP A 78 -2.34 -0.64 -12.24
N SER A 79 -3.39 0.13 -11.95
CA SER A 79 -3.92 0.31 -10.58
C SER A 79 -4.19 -0.97 -9.78
N PRO A 80 -4.63 -2.12 -10.37
CA PRO A 80 -4.81 -3.35 -9.60
C PRO A 80 -3.54 -3.83 -8.88
N VAL A 81 -2.35 -3.58 -9.46
CA VAL A 81 -1.06 -3.95 -8.85
C VAL A 81 -0.80 -3.11 -7.60
N ILE A 82 -1.07 -1.80 -7.68
CA ILE A 82 -0.94 -0.89 -6.54
C ILE A 82 -1.90 -1.28 -5.42
N PHE A 83 -3.18 -1.49 -5.73
CA PHE A 83 -4.15 -1.90 -4.71
C PHE A 83 -3.80 -3.26 -4.09
N LYS A 84 -3.36 -4.25 -4.89
CA LYS A 84 -2.93 -5.54 -4.35
C LYS A 84 -1.77 -5.37 -3.37
N THR A 85 -0.79 -4.53 -3.71
CA THR A 85 0.36 -4.25 -2.84
C THR A 85 -0.07 -3.52 -1.57
N LEU A 86 -0.91 -2.49 -1.67
CA LEU A 86 -1.47 -1.78 -0.52
C LEU A 86 -2.16 -2.73 0.48
N TYR A 87 -3.03 -3.62 -0.02
CA TYR A 87 -3.66 -4.64 0.83
C TYR A 87 -2.63 -5.63 1.40
N GLN A 88 -1.65 -6.06 0.62
CA GLN A 88 -0.60 -6.96 1.09
C GLN A 88 0.19 -6.35 2.26
N LEU A 89 0.57 -5.07 2.18
CA LEU A 89 1.28 -4.37 3.24
C LEU A 89 0.56 -4.44 4.60
N ILE A 90 -0.78 -4.36 4.61
CA ILE A 90 -1.58 -4.34 5.85
C ILE A 90 -2.18 -5.69 6.25
N THR A 91 -2.15 -6.71 5.38
CA THR A 91 -2.78 -8.03 5.65
C THR A 91 -1.80 -9.19 5.76
N PHE A 92 -0.64 -9.11 5.10
CA PHE A 92 0.32 -10.22 5.07
C PHE A 92 0.90 -10.51 6.46
N GLY A 93 0.47 -11.58 7.12
CA GLY A 93 0.90 -11.86 8.49
C GLY A 93 0.54 -10.75 9.48
N ALA A 94 -0.55 -10.00 9.21
CA ALA A 94 -0.96 -8.89 10.07
C ALA A 94 -1.15 -9.35 11.51
N PHE A 95 -0.52 -8.63 12.44
CA PHE A 95 -0.50 -8.94 13.88
C PHE A 95 0.16 -10.27 14.29
N ASP A 96 0.82 -10.96 13.36
CA ASP A 96 1.69 -12.09 13.70
C ASP A 96 2.97 -11.55 14.37
N PRO A 97 3.32 -11.96 15.60
CA PRO A 97 4.50 -11.45 16.29
C PRO A 97 5.82 -11.63 15.53
N LEU A 98 5.92 -12.58 14.59
CA LEU A 98 7.11 -12.81 13.78
C LEU A 98 7.19 -11.91 12.54
N LEU A 99 6.04 -11.50 11.99
CA LEU A 99 5.97 -10.78 10.69
C LEU A 99 5.50 -9.33 10.84
N ASP A 100 4.74 -9.02 11.88
CA ASP A 100 4.08 -7.75 12.11
C ASP A 100 3.84 -7.49 13.61
N ASP A 101 4.94 -7.48 14.38
CA ASP A 101 4.89 -7.22 15.82
C ASP A 101 4.14 -5.92 16.14
N TRP A 102 3.44 -5.89 17.28
CA TRP A 102 2.64 -4.76 17.70
C TRP A 102 3.44 -3.46 17.93
N ASN A 103 4.77 -3.51 18.03
CA ASN A 103 5.62 -2.31 18.08
C ASN A 103 6.10 -1.84 16.71
N ASP A 104 6.04 -2.71 15.70
CA ASP A 104 6.48 -2.39 14.36
C ASP A 104 5.41 -1.57 13.62
N LEU A 105 5.80 -0.35 13.24
CA LEU A 105 4.97 0.61 12.51
C LEU A 105 5.46 0.81 11.06
N THR A 106 6.45 0.01 10.62
CA THR A 106 7.09 0.15 9.30
C THR A 106 6.06 0.07 8.18
N ARG A 107 5.09 -0.85 8.30
CA ARG A 107 4.03 -1.05 7.30
C ARG A 107 3.13 0.16 7.10
N ILE A 108 2.85 0.90 8.18
CA ILE A 108 2.10 2.17 8.11
C ILE A 108 2.89 3.18 7.27
N GLY A 109 4.21 3.28 7.52
CA GLY A 109 5.11 4.10 6.73
C GLY A 109 5.11 3.73 5.25
N LEU A 110 5.22 2.43 4.92
CA LEU A 110 5.21 1.96 3.53
C LEU A 110 3.91 2.32 2.80
N VAL A 111 2.74 2.19 3.46
CA VAL A 111 1.46 2.62 2.88
C VAL A 111 1.46 4.12 2.61
N CYS A 112 1.95 4.92 3.56
CA CYS A 112 2.05 6.37 3.39
C CYS A 112 2.94 6.74 2.19
N GLU A 113 4.14 6.17 2.10
CA GLU A 113 5.06 6.46 0.99
C GLU A 113 4.46 6.06 -0.37
N LEU A 114 3.79 4.91 -0.48
CA LEU A 114 3.15 4.50 -1.73
C LEU A 114 2.05 5.47 -2.15
N LEU A 115 1.17 5.82 -1.23
CA LEU A 115 0.03 6.70 -1.51
C LEU A 115 0.46 8.15 -1.76
N LEU A 116 1.54 8.62 -1.14
CA LEU A 116 2.12 9.94 -1.44
C LEU A 116 2.77 10.01 -2.83
N VAL A 117 3.15 8.87 -3.43
CA VAL A 117 3.75 8.82 -4.76
C VAL A 117 2.71 8.74 -5.88
N CYS A 118 1.66 7.93 -5.72
CA CYS A 118 0.70 7.67 -6.80
C CYS A 118 -0.78 7.88 -6.41
N GLY A 119 -1.07 8.25 -5.18
CA GLY A 119 -2.44 8.33 -4.66
C GLY A 119 -3.31 9.41 -5.30
N GLU A 120 -2.71 10.49 -5.81
CA GLU A 120 -3.44 11.59 -6.47
C GLU A 120 -4.19 11.14 -7.74
N TYR A 121 -3.77 10.05 -8.37
CA TYR A 121 -4.42 9.51 -9.57
C TYR A 121 -5.68 8.69 -9.26
N PHE A 122 -5.93 8.35 -7.98
CA PHE A 122 -7.08 7.55 -7.57
C PHE A 122 -8.30 8.41 -7.20
N ASN A 123 -8.55 9.50 -7.93
CA ASN A 123 -9.59 10.49 -7.62
C ASN A 123 -10.89 10.31 -8.41
N VAL A 124 -10.94 9.39 -9.38
CA VAL A 124 -12.09 9.23 -10.30
C VAL A 124 -12.53 7.76 -10.40
N GLY A 125 -13.82 7.56 -10.68
CA GLY A 125 -14.37 6.28 -11.13
C GLY A 125 -14.22 5.13 -10.12
N SER A 126 -13.86 3.95 -10.63
CA SER A 126 -13.70 2.74 -9.82
C SER A 126 -12.47 2.80 -8.91
N ALA A 127 -11.40 3.49 -9.33
CA ALA A 127 -10.19 3.68 -8.53
C ALA A 127 -10.48 4.49 -7.26
N LYS A 128 -11.32 5.54 -7.35
CA LYS A 128 -11.79 6.29 -6.19
C LYS A 128 -12.42 5.39 -5.13
N LYS A 129 -13.41 4.59 -5.54
CA LYS A 129 -14.12 3.67 -4.63
C LYS A 129 -13.19 2.62 -4.01
N LYS A 130 -12.23 2.11 -4.79
CA LYS A 130 -11.23 1.14 -4.30
C LYS A 130 -10.32 1.75 -3.24
N LEU A 131 -9.87 2.99 -3.45
CA LEU A 131 -9.05 3.70 -2.47
C LEU A 131 -9.85 4.01 -1.21
N ASP A 132 -11.08 4.51 -1.32
CA ASP A 132 -11.94 4.80 -0.17
C ASP A 132 -12.17 3.52 0.67
N CYS A 133 -12.40 2.39 0.00
CA CYS A 133 -12.51 1.08 0.64
C CYS A 133 -11.20 0.67 1.34
N PHE A 134 -10.06 0.78 0.66
CA PHE A 134 -8.75 0.48 1.24
C PHE A 134 -8.45 1.34 2.48
N LEU A 135 -8.71 2.65 2.43
CA LEU A 135 -8.46 3.57 3.53
C LEU A 135 -9.23 3.16 4.80
N ALA A 136 -10.47 2.68 4.68
CA ALA A 136 -11.20 2.14 5.82
C ALA A 136 -10.48 0.96 6.49
N TYR A 137 -9.95 0.01 5.71
CA TYR A 137 -9.16 -1.10 6.22
C TYR A 137 -7.82 -0.64 6.81
N PHE A 138 -7.16 0.32 6.18
CA PHE A 138 -5.90 0.89 6.65
C PHE A 138 -6.07 1.63 7.98
N TYR A 139 -7.11 2.45 8.14
CA TYR A 139 -7.37 3.14 9.41
C TYR A 139 -7.73 2.19 10.54
N ARG A 140 -8.48 1.12 10.25
CA ARG A 140 -8.71 0.05 11.22
C ARG A 140 -7.41 -0.62 11.64
N TYR A 141 -6.49 -0.87 10.71
CA TYR A 141 -5.17 -1.43 10.99
C TYR A 141 -4.30 -0.48 11.83
N LEU A 142 -4.26 0.82 11.50
CA LEU A 142 -3.59 1.85 12.28
C LEU A 142 -4.10 1.90 13.72
N LEU A 143 -5.41 1.96 13.91
CA LEU A 143 -6.03 2.09 15.23
C LEU A 143 -5.84 0.83 16.07
N ALA A 144 -5.78 -0.35 15.46
CA ALA A 144 -5.40 -1.58 16.17
C ALA A 144 -3.98 -1.50 16.76
N LYS A 145 -3.02 -0.95 16.00
CA LYS A 145 -1.67 -0.70 16.51
C LYS A 145 -1.69 0.36 17.62
N GLU A 146 -2.41 1.48 17.44
CA GLU A 146 -2.54 2.52 18.46
C GLU A 146 -3.14 1.97 19.78
N GLU A 147 -4.18 1.14 19.70
CA GLU A 147 -4.77 0.49 20.87
C GLU A 147 -3.80 -0.48 21.56
N ALA A 148 -2.99 -1.22 20.79
CA ALA A 148 -1.97 -2.08 21.37
C ALA A 148 -0.87 -1.29 22.09
N PHE A 149 -0.47 -0.12 21.58
CA PHE A 149 0.43 0.80 22.29
C PHE A 149 -0.21 1.30 23.60
N LYS A 150 -1.48 1.74 23.52
CA LYS A 150 -2.25 2.20 24.68
C LYS A 150 -2.41 1.11 25.74
N ALA A 151 -2.71 -0.12 25.34
CA ALA A 151 -2.87 -1.27 26.24
C ALA A 151 -1.59 -1.64 26.99
N ARG A 152 -0.43 -1.24 26.47
CA ARG A 152 0.90 -1.46 27.08
C ARG A 152 1.44 -0.22 27.79
N ASP A 153 0.64 0.84 27.92
CA ASP A 153 1.02 2.13 28.52
C ASP A 153 2.22 2.79 27.79
N ILE A 154 2.32 2.58 26.47
CA ILE A 154 3.35 3.16 25.62
C ILE A 154 2.72 4.28 24.78
N VAL A 155 3.35 5.46 24.76
CA VAL A 155 2.91 6.57 23.92
C VAL A 155 3.11 6.24 22.44
N PHE A 156 2.03 6.31 21.66
CA PHE A 156 2.10 6.10 20.21
C PHE A 156 2.98 7.20 19.56
N PRO A 157 3.91 6.86 18.65
CA PRO A 157 4.80 7.83 18.01
C PRO A 157 4.05 8.88 17.17
N LYS A 158 4.09 10.15 17.60
CA LYS A 158 3.37 11.26 16.93
C LYS A 158 3.75 11.46 15.47
N ASN A 159 5.01 11.20 15.11
CA ASN A 159 5.50 11.31 13.74
C ASN A 159 4.77 10.34 12.78
N VAL A 160 4.41 9.14 13.25
CA VAL A 160 3.63 8.18 12.46
C VAL A 160 2.23 8.73 12.22
N ARG A 161 1.59 9.26 13.27
CA ARG A 161 0.27 9.89 13.15
C ARG A 161 0.27 11.08 12.18
N PHE A 162 1.23 11.99 12.31
CA PHE A 162 1.37 13.13 11.40
C PHE A 162 1.58 12.71 9.95
N ARG A 163 2.37 11.65 9.70
CA ARG A 163 2.60 11.14 8.34
C ARG A 163 1.32 10.54 7.74
N VAL A 164 0.50 9.88 8.54
CA VAL A 164 -0.82 9.38 8.11
C VAL A 164 -1.76 10.53 7.79
N GLU A 165 -1.79 11.57 8.62
CA GLU A 165 -2.61 12.77 8.41
C GLU A 165 -2.21 13.50 7.13
N GLU A 166 -0.91 13.70 6.90
CA GLU A 166 -0.37 14.25 5.65
C GLU A 166 -0.78 13.42 4.43
N MET A 167 -0.66 12.09 4.51
CA MET A 167 -1.10 11.20 3.43
C MET A 167 -2.60 11.32 3.19
N ASN A 168 -3.42 11.33 4.25
CA ASN A 168 -4.87 11.48 4.13
C ASN A 168 -5.23 12.81 3.47
N ASP A 169 -4.59 13.92 3.85
CA ASP A 169 -4.84 15.23 3.25
C ASP A 169 -4.38 15.30 1.79
N TYR A 170 -3.36 14.53 1.42
CA TYR A 170 -2.91 14.42 0.03
C TYR A 170 -3.89 13.62 -0.83
N VAL A 171 -4.38 12.47 -0.36
CA VAL A 171 -5.25 11.60 -1.17
C VAL A 171 -6.74 11.91 -1.03
N ARG A 172 -7.20 12.32 0.15
CA ARG A 172 -8.63 12.41 0.55
C ARG A 172 -8.88 13.41 1.70
N LYS A 173 -8.83 14.71 1.43
CA LYS A 173 -9.18 15.76 2.41
C LYS A 173 -10.58 15.62 3.03
N ASP A 174 -11.53 15.05 2.29
CA ASP A 174 -12.92 14.92 2.75
C ASP A 174 -13.15 13.72 3.69
N ILE A 175 -12.22 12.75 3.72
CA ILE A 175 -12.34 11.56 4.57
C ILE A 175 -11.65 11.85 5.90
N LYS A 176 -12.41 11.71 6.98
CA LYS A 176 -11.85 11.79 8.34
C LYS A 176 -11.30 10.44 8.75
N ILE A 177 -10.13 10.47 9.38
CA ILE A 177 -9.57 9.30 10.07
C ILE A 177 -10.48 9.04 11.28
N PRO A 178 -10.97 7.80 11.49
CA PRO A 178 -11.76 7.46 12.67
C PRO A 178 -11.00 7.70 13.98
N GLU A 179 -11.70 8.06 15.05
CA GLU A 179 -11.09 8.40 16.34
C GLU A 179 -10.89 7.17 17.25
N SER A 180 -11.52 6.05 16.91
CA SER A 180 -11.46 4.81 17.71
C SER A 180 -11.49 3.56 16.84
N PHE A 181 -10.92 2.47 17.34
CA PHE A 181 -10.97 1.19 16.65
C PHE A 181 -12.41 0.73 16.40
N ASP A 182 -13.32 0.92 17.37
CA ASP A 182 -14.74 0.59 17.23
C ASP A 182 -15.42 1.35 16.08
N GLU A 183 -15.06 2.61 15.87
CA GLU A 183 -15.58 3.41 14.75
C GLU A 183 -15.04 2.89 13.41
N ALA A 184 -13.73 2.61 13.33
CA ALA A 184 -13.14 2.03 12.13
C ALA A 184 -13.68 0.64 11.80
N GLN A 185 -13.92 -0.19 12.83
CA GLN A 185 -14.53 -1.50 12.70
C GLN A 185 -15.96 -1.39 12.14
N ARG A 186 -16.77 -0.46 12.66
CA ARG A 186 -18.13 -0.21 12.12
C ARG A 186 -18.12 0.20 10.65
N ILE A 187 -17.16 1.03 10.22
CA ILE A 187 -17.02 1.41 8.81
C ILE A 187 -16.69 0.18 7.95
N VAL A 188 -15.73 -0.65 8.40
CA VAL A 188 -15.35 -1.89 7.71
C VAL A 188 -16.51 -2.87 7.65
N ASP A 189 -17.27 -3.05 8.74
CA ASP A 189 -18.45 -3.91 8.79
C ASP A 189 -19.51 -3.45 7.79
N GLY A 190 -19.74 -2.13 7.68
CA GLY A 190 -20.64 -1.56 6.69
C GLY A 190 -20.22 -1.87 5.24
N ILE A 191 -18.92 -1.77 4.95
CA ILE A 191 -18.35 -2.14 3.66
C ILE A 191 -18.55 -3.64 3.39
N GLN A 192 -18.22 -4.51 4.35
CA GLN A 192 -18.37 -5.96 4.23
C GLN A 192 -19.82 -6.37 4.01
N GLN A 193 -20.77 -5.75 4.71
CA GLN A 193 -22.20 -5.98 4.50
C GLN A 193 -22.65 -5.58 3.09
N GLN A 194 -22.16 -4.46 2.56
CA GLN A 194 -22.46 -4.03 1.19
C GLN A 194 -21.93 -5.02 0.15
N TYR A 195 -20.69 -5.48 0.30
CA TYR A 195 -20.11 -6.52 -0.57
C TYR A 195 -20.85 -7.84 -0.46
N GLY A 196 -21.21 -8.27 0.75
CA GLY A 196 -21.98 -9.49 0.99
C GLY A 196 -23.34 -9.46 0.27
N LYS A 197 -24.06 -8.34 0.35
CA LYS A 197 -25.33 -8.14 -0.39
C LYS A 197 -25.13 -8.20 -1.90
N MET A 198 -24.07 -7.58 -2.43
CA MET A 198 -23.77 -7.57 -3.87
C MET A 198 -23.43 -8.97 -4.39
N VAL A 199 -22.63 -9.74 -3.65
CA VAL A 199 -22.29 -11.13 -4.00
C VAL A 199 -23.54 -12.01 -3.96
N LEU A 200 -24.36 -11.88 -2.91
CA LEU A 200 -25.62 -12.62 -2.80
C LEU A 200 -26.56 -12.32 -3.98
N PHE A 201 -26.70 -11.05 -4.36
CA PHE A 201 -27.50 -10.64 -5.51
C PHE A 201 -26.99 -11.27 -6.83
N LEU A 202 -25.68 -11.30 -7.05
CA LEU A 202 -25.05 -11.93 -8.23
C LEU A 202 -25.22 -13.46 -8.25
N LEU A 203 -25.21 -14.11 -7.09
CA LEU A 203 -25.44 -15.56 -6.99
C LEU A 203 -26.91 -15.91 -7.27
N ILE A 204 -27.84 -15.10 -6.76
CA ILE A 204 -29.27 -15.28 -7.04
C ILE A 204 -29.55 -15.07 -8.52
N SER A 205 -29.04 -13.99 -9.13
CA SER A 205 -29.30 -13.69 -10.54
C SER A 205 -28.74 -14.75 -11.50
N LYS A 206 -27.62 -15.39 -11.17
CA LYS A 206 -27.07 -16.53 -11.91
C LYS A 206 -27.86 -17.83 -11.77
N ASN A 207 -28.62 -18.00 -10.69
CA ASN A 207 -29.43 -19.20 -10.46
C ASN A 207 -30.88 -19.07 -11.00
N THR A 208 -31.30 -17.85 -11.37
CA THR A 208 -32.66 -17.57 -11.89
C THR A 208 -32.70 -17.31 -13.40
N GLY A 209 -31.59 -17.46 -14.12
CA GLY A 209 -31.49 -17.31 -15.57
C GLY A 209 -30.87 -18.54 -16.21
#